data_AF-A0A0F3GX95-F1
#
_entry.id   AF-A0A0F3GX95-F1
#
_cell.length_a   1.000
_cell.length_b   1.000
_cell.length_c   1.000
_cell.angle_alpha   90.00
_cell.angle_beta   90.00
_cell.angle_gamma   90.00
#
_symmetry.space_group_name_H-M   'P 1'
#
loop_
_entity.id
_entity.type
_entity.pdbx_description
1 polymer ?
#
loop_
_entity_poly.entity_id
_entity_poly.type
_entity_poly.pdbx_seq_one_letter_code
_entity_poly.pdbx_strand_id
1 'polypeptide(L)' 'VPKGSWSVDYVVRLNNSGVFQLPQTRVEALYAPEMFGEIPNAHWEILP' A
#
# COMPACT_ATOMS: atom_id res chain seq x y z
N VAL A 1 14.44 -4.88 13.13
CA VAL A 1 14.44 -3.62 12.33
C VAL A 1 14.59 -2.45 13.28
N PRO A 2 15.43 -1.44 12.97
CA PRO A 2 15.53 -0.25 13.83
C PRO A 2 14.16 0.41 13.94
N LYS A 3 13.87 0.97 15.11
CA LYS A 3 12.60 1.60 15.46
C LYS A 3 12.48 2.98 14.80
N GLY A 4 12.56 3.03 13.47
CA GLY A 4 12.56 4.26 12.67
C GLY A 4 11.43 4.27 11.65
N SER A 5 10.96 5.47 11.30
CA SER A 5 9.98 5.67 10.24
C SER A 5 10.64 5.50 8.87
N TRP A 6 9.97 4.79 7.98
CA TRP A 6 10.39 4.61 6.59
C TRP A 6 9.24 5.06 5.68
N SER A 7 9.59 5.73 4.57
CA SER A 7 8.64 6.26 3.60
C SER A 7 9.00 5.72 2.22
N VAL A 8 8.00 5.30 1.46
CA VAL A 8 8.16 4.80 0.09
C VAL A 8 7.20 5.57 -0.80
N ASP A 9 7.76 6.28 -1.78
CA ASP A 9 7.00 7.00 -2.79
C ASP A 9 6.94 6.18 -4.09
N TYR A 10 5.77 6.12 -4.71
CA TYR A 10 5.56 5.43 -5.98
C TYR A 10 4.59 6.23 -6.85
N VAL A 11 4.82 6.21 -8.16
CA VAL A 11 3.94 6.87 -9.14
C VAL A 11 2.99 5.82 -9.72
N VAL A 12 1.69 6.04 -9.57
CA VAL A 12 0.65 5.20 -10.19
C VAL A 12 0.06 5.93 -11.38
N ARG A 13 -0.04 5.25 -12.52
CA ARG A 13 -0.81 5.73 -13.68
C ARG A 13 -2.17 5.03 -13.71
N LEU A 14 -3.23 5.83 -13.60
CA LEU A 14 -4.62 5.38 -13.67
C LEU A 14 -5.10 5.62 -15.09
N ASN A 15 -5.47 4.56 -15.81
CA ASN A 15 -5.78 4.63 -17.26
C ASN A 15 -7.29 4.60 -17.57
N ASN A 16 -8.15 4.38 -16.58
CA ASN A 16 -9.59 4.28 -16.75
C ASN A 16 -10.31 5.03 -15.63
N SER A 17 -11.46 5.61 -15.92
CA SER A 17 -12.37 6.17 -14.92
C SER A 17 -13.09 5.06 -14.16
N GLY A 18 -13.22 5.17 -12.84
CA GLY A 18 -13.88 4.18 -12.00
C GLY A 18 -13.42 4.20 -10.55
N VAL A 19 -13.96 3.27 -9.75
CA VAL A 19 -13.57 3.09 -8.34
C VAL A 19 -12.44 2.07 -8.27
N PHE A 20 -11.27 2.49 -7.84
CA PHE A 20 -10.10 1.65 -7.67
C PHE A 20 -9.99 1.22 -6.21
N GLN A 21 -10.12 -0.09 -6.02
CA GLN A 21 -9.85 -0.74 -4.74
C GLN A 21 -8.35 -1.05 -4.71
N LEU A 22 -7.58 -0.18 -4.08
CA LEU A 22 -6.15 -0.44 -3.92
C LEU A 22 -5.95 -1.64 -2.99
N PRO A 23 -5.03 -2.57 -3.33
CA PRO A 23 -4.68 -3.65 -2.42
C PRO A 23 -4.11 -3.05 -1.13
N GLN A 24 -4.34 -3.73 0.00
CA GLN A 24 -3.79 -3.32 1.28
C GLN A 24 -2.25 -3.21 1.24
N THR A 25 -1.71 -2.18 1.89
CA THR A 25 -0.26 -2.04 2.05
C THR A 25 0.18 -3.05 3.11
N ARG A 26 0.98 -4.04 2.70
CA ARG A 26 1.49 -5.11 3.56
C ARG A 26 3.00 -4.95 3.78
N VAL A 27 3.41 -5.10 5.04
CA VAL A 27 4.80 -5.08 5.49
C VAL A 27 5.08 -6.37 6.21
N GLU A 28 6.14 -7.08 5.83
CA GLU A 28 6.54 -8.33 6.48
C GLU A 28 8.04 -8.32 6.77
N ALA A 29 8.45 -8.97 7.86
CA ALA A 29 9.86 -9.11 8.17
C ALA A 29 10.48 -10.23 7.32
N LEU A 30 11.50 -9.89 6.53
CA LEU A 30 12.19 -10.81 5.60
C LEU A 30 12.68 -12.12 6.25
N TYR A 31 13.00 -12.09 7.54
CA TYR A 31 13.55 -13.23 8.28
C TYR A 31 12.62 -13.73 9.41
N ALA A 32 11.43 -13.14 9.58
CA ALA A 32 10.46 -13.52 10.60
C ALA A 32 9.03 -13.34 10.04
N PRO A 33 8.56 -14.27 9.18
CA PRO A 33 7.31 -14.13 8.44
C PRO A 33 6.05 -14.05 9.32
N GLU A 34 6.15 -14.44 10.60
CA GLU A 34 5.10 -14.27 11.60
C GLU A 34 4.85 -12.79 12.01
N MET A 35 5.81 -11.91 11.74
CA MET A 35 5.71 -10.48 12.00
C MET A 35 5.27 -9.75 10.73
N PHE A 36 3.97 -9.54 10.58
CA PHE A 36 3.39 -8.77 9.47
C PHE A 36 2.49 -7.63 9.98
N GLY A 37 2.42 -6.55 9.22
CA GLY A 37 1.48 -5.44 9.40
C GLY A 37 0.75 -5.17 8.10
N GLU A 38 -0.57 -5.10 8.16
CA GLU A 38 -1.44 -4.82 7.01
C GLU A 38 -2.30 -3.60 7.31
N ILE A 39 -2.30 -2.63 6.39
CA ILE A 39 -3.13 -1.43 6.48
C ILE A 39 -3.98 -1.34 5.20
N PRO A 40 -5.32 -1.28 5.31
CA PRO A 40 -6.18 -1.13 4.14
C PRO A 40 -5.96 0.23 3.49
N ASN A 41 -5.73 0.25 2.18
CA ASN A 41 -5.67 1.49 1.41
C ASN A 41 -7.09 1.97 1.09
N ALA A 42 -7.31 3.29 1.14
CA ALA A 42 -8.61 3.89 0.84
C ALA A 42 -9.00 3.66 -0.63
N HIS A 43 -10.31 3.58 -0.88
CA HIS A 43 -10.84 3.53 -2.24
C HIS A 43 -10.56 4.84 -2.98
N TRP A 44 -10.06 4.75 -4.20
CA TRP A 44 -9.82 5.90 -5.06
C TRP A 44 -10.94 6.01 -6.09
N GLU A 45 -11.66 7.13 -6.11
CA GLU A 45 -12.61 7.44 -7.17
C GLU A 45 -11.90 8.27 -8.24
N ILE A 46 -11.76 7.72 -9.45
CA ILE A 46 -11.19 8.43 -10.59
C ILE A 46 -12.32 8.90 -11.50
N LEU A 47 -12.54 10.21 -11.47
CA LEU A 47 -13.42 10.92 -12.39
C LEU A 47 -12.73 11.11 -13.75
N PRO A 48 -13.48 11.09 -14.86
CA PRO A 48 -12.96 11.30 -16.21
C PRO A 48 -12.44 12.72 -16.45
#